data_AF-A0A9D6VSD8-F1
#
_entry.id   AF-A0A9D6VSD8-F1
#
_cell.length_a   1.000
_cell.length_b   1.000
_cell.length_c   1.000
_cell.angle_alpha   90.00
_cell.angle_beta   90.00
_cell.angle_gamma   90.00
#
_symmetry.space_group_name_H-M   'P 1'
#
loop_
_entity.id
_entity.type
_entity.pdbx_description
1 polymer ?
#
loop_
_entity_poly.entity_id
_entity_poly.type
_entity_poly.pdbx_seq_one_letter_code
_entity_poly.pdbx_strand_id
1 'polypeptide(L)'
;SLQLAVNEFFYETGQVPANLAALGITTPPQGHYIEHATLQNGAIILTYGQQANATLQQKTLRFTPYIHPDQSLIWRCQSALLPSNTHLAPGAQDQTLSSDILPDLLPQTCRP
;
A
#
# COMPACT_ATOMS: atom_id res chain seq x y z
N SER A 1 8.29 -8.91 4.44
CA SER A 1 7.88 -7.52 4.13
C SER A 1 6.39 -7.37 4.43
N LEU A 2 5.84 -6.15 4.51
CA LEU A 2 4.39 -5.98 4.76
C LEU A 2 3.51 -6.63 3.67
N GLN A 3 3.90 -6.54 2.39
CA GLN A 3 3.17 -7.19 1.30
C GLN A 3 3.10 -8.71 1.47
N LEU A 4 4.19 -9.35 1.91
CA LEU A 4 4.20 -10.79 2.17
C LEU A 4 3.23 -11.15 3.30
N ALA A 5 3.25 -10.41 4.42
CA ALA A 5 2.35 -10.67 5.55
C ALA A 5 0.87 -10.47 5.16
N VAL A 6 0.55 -9.46 4.35
CA VAL A 6 -0.81 -9.26 3.81
C VAL A 6 -1.21 -10.43 2.90
N ASN A 7 -0.29 -10.91 2.07
CA ASN A 7 -0.52 -12.01 1.14
C ASN A 7 -0.76 -13.34 1.88
N GLU A 8 0.03 -13.65 2.90
CA GLU A 8 -0.18 -14.82 3.77
C GLU A 8 -1.53 -14.75 4.47
N PHE A 9 -1.87 -13.60 5.08
CA PHE A 9 -3.18 -13.41 5.71
C PHE A 9 -4.35 -13.57 4.71
N PHE A 10 -4.19 -13.08 3.49
CA PHE A 10 -5.19 -13.25 2.43
C PHE A 10 -5.36 -14.72 2.03
N TYR A 11 -4.26 -15.47 1.89
CA TYR A 11 -4.34 -16.91 1.59
C TYR A 11 -5.01 -17.71 2.70
N GLU A 12 -4.83 -17.32 3.96
CA GLU A 12 -5.42 -18.02 5.10
C GLU A 12 -6.90 -17.68 5.31
N THR A 13 -7.30 -16.43 5.06
CA THR A 13 -8.63 -15.92 5.47
C THR A 13 -9.56 -15.59 4.31
N GLY A 14 -9.03 -15.49 3.09
CA GLY A 14 -9.75 -15.01 1.90
C GLY A 14 -10.05 -13.50 1.91
N GLN A 15 -9.53 -12.74 2.89
CA GLN A 15 -9.69 -11.28 2.97
C GLN A 15 -8.36 -10.61 3.34
N VAL A 16 -8.17 -9.35 2.96
CA VAL A 16 -7.00 -8.58 3.39
C VAL A 16 -7.19 -8.10 4.85
N PRO A 17 -6.10 -7.95 5.62
CA PRO A 17 -6.18 -7.51 7.01
C PRO A 17 -6.65 -6.05 7.13
N ALA A 18 -7.49 -5.76 8.12
CA ALA A 18 -8.00 -4.41 8.36
C ALA A 18 -6.90 -3.42 8.79
N ASN A 19 -5.89 -3.89 9.54
CA ASN A 19 -4.83 -3.07 10.11
C ASN A 19 -3.61 -3.92 10.53
N LEU A 20 -2.53 -3.27 10.99
CA LEU A 20 -1.30 -3.95 11.44
C LEU A 20 -1.53 -4.90 12.63
N ALA A 21 -2.45 -4.58 13.53
CA ALA A 21 -2.74 -5.44 14.69
C ALA A 21 -3.35 -6.79 14.27
N ALA A 22 -4.11 -6.82 13.16
CA ALA A 22 -4.61 -8.08 12.58
C ALA A 22 -3.48 -9.00 12.09
N LEU A 23 -2.31 -8.43 11.79
CA LEU A 23 -1.08 -9.16 11.46
C LEU A 23 -0.18 -9.42 12.68
N GLY A 24 -0.63 -9.08 13.89
CA GLY A 24 0.18 -9.17 15.11
C GLY A 24 1.30 -8.13 15.21
N ILE A 25 1.29 -7.09 14.37
CA ILE A 25 2.33 -6.05 14.34
C ILE A 25 1.89 -4.89 15.24
N THR A 26 2.57 -4.74 16.38
CA THR A 26 2.30 -3.67 17.36
C THR A 26 3.18 -2.44 17.17
N THR A 27 4.35 -2.60 16.55
CA THR A 27 5.26 -1.50 16.22
C THR A 27 5.29 -1.31 14.71
N PRO A 28 4.80 -0.17 14.19
CA PRO A 28 4.85 0.14 12.77
C PRO A 28 6.28 0.09 12.22
N PRO A 29 6.50 -0.53 11.05
CA PRO A 29 7.82 -0.51 10.40
C PRO A 29 8.26 0.93 10.08
N GLN A 30 9.55 1.19 10.25
CA GLN A 30 10.17 2.49 9.96
C GLN A 30 11.40 2.28 9.08
N GLY A 31 11.90 3.37 8.49
CA GLY A 31 13.10 3.35 7.67
C GLY A 31 13.83 4.67 7.68
N HIS A 32 14.94 4.72 6.95
CA HIS A 32 15.79 5.91 6.91
C HIS A 32 15.09 7.15 6.32
N TYR A 33 14.17 6.94 5.38
CA TYR A 33 13.35 7.98 4.73
C TYR A 33 11.85 7.84 5.01
N ILE A 34 11.46 6.81 5.76
CA ILE A 34 10.07 6.48 6.07
C ILE A 34 9.89 6.62 7.57
N GLU A 35 9.04 7.56 7.98
CA GLU A 35 8.73 7.77 9.38
C GLU A 35 7.95 6.59 9.95
N HIS A 36 6.95 6.11 9.22
CA HIS A 36 6.21 4.90 9.57
C HIS A 36 5.45 4.33 8.36
N ALA A 37 5.17 3.03 8.41
CA ALA A 37 4.24 2.35 7.53
C ALA A 37 2.96 2.01 8.31
N THR A 38 1.80 2.33 7.76
CA THR A 38 0.50 1.88 8.27
C THR A 38 -0.19 0.92 7.31
N LEU A 39 -1.20 0.23 7.82
CA LEU A 39 -2.06 -0.66 7.06
C LEU A 39 -3.51 -0.27 7.31
N GLN A 40 -4.27 -0.05 6.24
CA GLN A 40 -5.69 0.30 6.29
C GLN A 40 -6.44 -0.54 5.26
N ASN A 41 -7.22 -1.52 5.70
CA ASN A 41 -8.00 -2.41 4.83
C ASN A 41 -7.12 -2.99 3.71
N GLY A 42 -6.01 -3.62 4.10
CA GLY A 42 -4.99 -4.17 3.21
C GLY A 42 -4.09 -3.15 2.51
N ALA A 43 -4.47 -1.88 2.40
CA ALA A 43 -3.64 -0.87 1.77
C ALA A 43 -2.44 -0.51 2.66
N ILE A 44 -1.24 -0.61 2.10
CA ILE A 44 0.01 -0.20 2.76
C ILE A 44 0.21 1.27 2.48
N ILE A 45 0.37 2.08 3.52
CA ILE A 45 0.58 3.53 3.40
C ILE A 45 1.91 3.86 4.08
N LEU A 46 2.87 4.31 3.28
CA LEU A 46 4.17 4.75 3.77
C LEU A 46 4.14 6.27 3.93
N THR A 47 4.44 6.75 5.13
CA THR A 47 4.62 8.18 5.40
C THR A 47 6.10 8.52 5.31
N TYR A 48 6.47 9.35 4.34
CA TYR A 48 7.82 9.86 4.21
C TYR A 48 8.14 10.82 5.36
N GLY A 49 9.36 10.71 5.88
CA GLY A 49 9.84 11.60 6.92
C GLY A 49 11.32 11.37 7.17
N GLN A 50 11.78 11.63 8.39
CA GLN A 50 13.17 11.42 8.79
C GLN A 50 14.13 12.20 7.88
N GLN A 51 15.01 11.50 7.16
CA GLN A 51 15.97 12.11 6.24
C GLN A 51 15.43 12.31 4.83
N ALA A 52 14.13 12.15 4.60
CA ALA A 52 13.53 12.44 3.31
C ALA A 52 13.76 13.92 2.93
N ASN A 53 13.88 14.17 1.62
CA ASN A 53 13.92 15.53 1.10
C ASN A 53 12.73 16.34 1.64
N ALA A 54 12.93 17.62 1.96
CA ALA A 54 11.89 18.49 2.51
C ALA A 54 10.58 18.46 1.70
N THR A 55 10.69 18.33 0.38
CA THR A 55 9.55 18.23 -0.54
C THR A 55 8.73 16.95 -0.37
N LEU A 56 9.25 15.92 0.30
CA LEU A 56 8.57 14.64 0.58
C LEU A 56 8.15 14.49 2.04
N GLN A 57 8.56 15.37 2.95
CA GLN A 57 8.21 15.28 4.36
C GLN A 57 6.69 15.23 4.55
N GLN A 58 6.21 14.28 5.37
CA GLN A 58 4.80 14.00 5.67
C GLN A 58 3.95 13.57 4.47
N LYS A 59 4.53 13.41 3.27
CA LYS A 59 3.80 12.89 2.11
C LYS A 59 3.66 11.38 2.18
N THR A 60 2.64 10.84 1.54
CA THR A 60 2.34 9.41 1.60
C THR A 60 2.49 8.72 0.25
N LEU A 61 2.97 7.48 0.28
CA LEU A 61 2.93 6.54 -0.85
C LEU A 61 2.02 5.37 -0.48
N ARG A 62 0.97 5.17 -1.28
CA ARG A 62 -0.03 4.13 -1.04
C ARG A 62 0.14 2.96 -2.01
N PHE A 63 0.03 1.74 -1.48
CA PHE A 63 -0.10 0.51 -2.25
C PHE A 63 -1.43 -0.14 -1.89
N THR A 64 -2.37 -0.15 -2.83
CA THR A 64 -3.69 -0.77 -2.65
C THR A 64 -3.71 -2.18 -3.25
N PRO A 65 -4.15 -3.20 -2.51
CA PRO A 65 -4.23 -4.56 -3.04
C PRO A 65 -5.47 -4.73 -3.94
N TYR A 66 -5.20 -5.26 -5.12
CA TYR A 66 -6.14 -5.79 -6.09
C TYR A 66 -5.93 -7.29 -6.20
N ILE A 67 -6.87 -7.97 -6.82
CA ILE A 67 -6.80 -9.39 -7.08
C ILE A 67 -7.01 -9.65 -8.58
N HIS A 68 -6.20 -10.57 -9.10
CA HIS A 68 -6.34 -11.09 -10.46
C HIS A 68 -7.24 -12.33 -10.47
N PRO A 69 -7.84 -12.74 -11.60
CA PRO A 69 -8.70 -13.93 -11.66
C PRO A 69 -8.05 -15.24 -11.22
N ASP A 70 -6.71 -15.32 -11.20
CA ASP A 70 -5.96 -16.46 -10.66
C ASP A 70 -5.81 -16.43 -9.12
N GLN A 71 -6.50 -15.51 -8.45
CA GLN A 71 -6.47 -15.28 -7.00
C GLN A 71 -5.15 -14.75 -6.43
N SER A 72 -4.24 -14.28 -7.28
CA SER A 72 -3.03 -13.60 -6.83
C SER A 72 -3.30 -12.13 -6.48
N LEU A 73 -2.66 -11.63 -5.42
CA LEU A 73 -2.67 -10.22 -5.08
C LEU A 73 -1.75 -9.42 -6.01
N ILE A 74 -2.29 -8.34 -6.58
CA ILE A 74 -1.57 -7.32 -7.36
C ILE A 74 -1.63 -6.01 -6.60
N TRP A 75 -0.54 -5.23 -6.59
CA TRP A 75 -0.48 -3.99 -5.83
C TRP A 75 -0.51 -2.79 -6.75
N ARG A 76 -1.57 -1.97 -6.67
CA ARG A 76 -1.59 -0.67 -7.32
C ARG A 76 -0.80 0.33 -6.48
N CYS A 77 0.28 0.87 -7.02
CA CYS A 77 0.97 2.00 -6.41
C CYS A 77 0.29 3.31 -6.81
N GLN A 78 -0.19 4.09 -5.84
CA GLN A 78 -0.91 5.33 -6.08
C GLN A 78 -1.95 5.22 -7.20
N SER A 79 -1.86 6.10 -8.21
CA SER A 79 -2.76 6.19 -9.36
C SER A 79 -2.29 5.39 -10.58
N ALA A 80 -1.36 4.44 -10.39
CA ALA A 80 -0.89 3.58 -11.48
C ALA A 80 -2.04 2.84 -12.18
N LEU A 81 -1.91 2.66 -13.50
CA LEU A 81 -2.86 1.82 -14.23
C LEU A 81 -2.78 0.38 -13.75
N LEU A 82 -3.95 -0.25 -13.68
CA LEU A 82 -4.10 -1.65 -13.33
C LEU A 82 -4.18 -2.51 -14.59
N PRO A 83 -3.69 -3.76 -14.54
CA PRO A 83 -4.01 -4.75 -15.56
C PRO A 83 -5.52 -4.93 -15.69
N SER A 84 -5.99 -5.21 -16.91
CA SER A 84 -7.40 -5.53 -17.17
C SER A 84 -7.85 -6.73 -16.33
N ASN A 85 -9.16 -6.81 -16.04
CA ASN A 85 -9.79 -7.88 -15.27
C ASN A 85 -9.30 -8.03 -13.82
N THR A 86 -8.61 -7.02 -13.28
CA THR A 86 -8.35 -6.93 -11.83
C THR A 86 -9.51 -6.24 -11.13
N HIS A 87 -9.77 -6.62 -9.89
CA HIS A 87 -10.75 -5.98 -9.03
C HIS A 87 -10.16 -5.79 -7.63
N LEU A 88 -10.82 -5.00 -6.77
CA LEU A 88 -10.34 -4.82 -5.42
C LEU A 88 -10.25 -6.16 -4.69
N ALA A 89 -9.17 -6.37 -3.95
CA ALA A 89 -9.05 -7.54 -3.10
C ALA A 89 -10.19 -7.55 -2.05
N PRO A 90 -10.76 -8.71 -1.70
CA PRO A 90 -11.78 -8.79 -0.66
C PRO A 90 -11.33 -8.17 0.67
N GLY A 91 -12.16 -7.30 1.24
CA GLY A 91 -11.83 -6.53 2.45
C GLY A 91 -11.03 -5.25 2.20
N ALA A 92 -10.54 -5.02 0.97
CA ALA A 92 -9.83 -3.79 0.64
C ALA A 92 -10.79 -2.61 0.40
N GLN A 93 -10.24 -1.40 0.50
CA GLN A 93 -10.96 -0.18 0.12
C GLN A 93 -10.12 0.70 -0.83
N ASP A 94 -10.79 1.15 -1.89
CA ASP A 94 -10.25 2.11 -2.83
C ASP A 94 -10.58 3.51 -2.31
N GLN A 95 -9.75 4.00 -1.39
CA GLN A 95 -9.88 5.37 -0.94
C GLN A 95 -9.37 6.31 -2.03
N THR A 96 -9.98 7.50 -2.12
CA THR A 96 -9.63 8.55 -3.08
C THR A 96 -8.12 8.70 -3.16
N LEU A 97 -7.56 8.41 -4.33
CA LEU A 97 -6.14 8.47 -4.64
C LEU A 97 -5.67 9.93 -4.76
N SER A 98 -5.70 10.70 -3.67
CA SER A 98 -4.97 11.96 -3.63
C SER A 98 -3.52 11.64 -3.29
N SER A 99 -2.68 11.49 -4.31
CA SER A 99 -1.24 11.53 -4.10
C SER A 99 -0.85 12.96 -3.80
N ASP A 100 -0.41 13.23 -2.57
CA ASP A 100 0.15 14.52 -2.21
C ASP A 100 1.58 14.69 -2.74
N ILE A 101 2.17 13.62 -3.32
CA ILE A 101 3.47 13.63 -4.00
C ILE A 101 3.27 14.09 -5.44
N LEU A 102 4.08 15.07 -5.87
CA LEU A 102 4.12 15.54 -7.24
C LEU A 102 4.39 14.35 -8.19
N PRO A 103 3.67 14.25 -9.33
CA PRO A 103 3.86 13.15 -10.27
C PRO A 103 5.33 12.95 -10.65
N ASP A 104 6.09 14.01 -10.88
CA ASP A 104 7.50 13.95 -11.25
C ASP A 104 8.43 13.33 -10.20
N LEU A 105 8.01 13.28 -8.94
CA LEU A 105 8.75 12.66 -7.84
C LEU A 105 8.36 11.20 -7.61
N LEU A 106 7.29 10.70 -8.25
CA LEU A 106 6.88 9.30 -8.16
C LEU A 106 7.69 8.43 -9.13
N PRO A 107 8.00 7.16 -8.80
CA PRO A 107 8.44 6.20 -9.81
C PRO A 107 7.42 6.05 -10.94
N GLN A 108 7.86 5.74 -12.16
CA GLN A 108 6.96 5.54 -13.31
C GLN A 108 5.87 4.50 -13.02
N THR A 109 6.20 3.44 -12.27
CA THR A 109 5.26 2.38 -11.87
C THR A 109 4.18 2.81 -10.86
N CYS A 110 4.26 4.04 -10.36
CA CYS A 110 3.28 4.64 -9.43
C CYS A 110 2.49 5.77 -10.09
N ARG A 111 2.68 5.98 -11.40
CA ARG A 111 1.99 6.97 -12.21
C ARG A 111 1.03 6.25 -13.18
N PRO A 112 -0.04 6.91 -13.64
CA PRO A 112 -0.88 6.39 -14.72
C PRO A 112 -0.06 6.09 -15.99
#